data_AF-A0A973I1L9-F1
#
_entry.id   AF-A0A973I1L9-F1
#
_cell.length_a   1.000
_cell.length_b   1.000
_cell.length_c   1.000
_cell.angle_alpha   90.00
_cell.angle_beta   90.00
_cell.angle_gamma   90.00
#
_symmetry.space_group_name_H-M   'P 1'
#
loop_
_entity.id
_entity.type
_entity.pdbx_description
1 polymer ?
#
loop_
_entity_poly.entity_id
_entity_poly.type
_entity_poly.pdbx_seq_one_letter_code
_entity_poly.pdbx_strand_id
1 'polypeptide(L)'
;MSQNQEYNAFDEMGGVINPAEQKRIDDLNNAMWNKLDHLIHQVFEQNPQGQELLELWKDSLIMHPSVTASSTQFEAGIAEGKKEFIRNLILTIRTVEG
;
A
#
# COMPACT_ATOMS: atom_id res chain seq x y z
N MET A 1 -37.61 -37.07 12.67
CA MET A 1 -37.09 -35.70 12.86
C MET A 1 -35.85 -35.57 11.99
N SER A 2 -35.95 -34.78 10.92
CA SER A 2 -34.84 -34.50 10.00
C SER A 2 -33.81 -33.65 10.75
N GLN A 3 -32.60 -34.18 10.94
CA GLN A 3 -31.49 -33.38 11.45
C GLN A 3 -31.13 -32.35 10.39
N ASN A 4 -31.44 -31.08 10.64
CA ASN A 4 -30.86 -29.97 9.89
C ASN A 4 -29.35 -30.02 10.15
N GLN A 5 -28.57 -30.44 9.15
CA GLN A 5 -27.14 -30.14 9.14
C GLN A 5 -27.02 -28.62 9.00
N GLU A 6 -26.53 -27.97 10.05
CA GLU A 6 -26.16 -26.55 10.01
C GLU A 6 -25.11 -26.36 8.92
N TYR A 7 -25.44 -25.54 7.93
CA TYR A 7 -24.47 -25.13 6.91
C TYR A 7 -23.35 -24.34 7.59
N ASN A 8 -22.14 -24.90 7.59
CA ASN A 8 -20.96 -24.26 8.11
C ASN A 8 -20.10 -23.74 6.94
N ALA A 9 -20.07 -22.42 6.73
CA ALA A 9 -19.32 -21.80 5.64
C ALA A 9 -17.79 -22.09 5.70
N PHE A 10 -17.29 -22.55 6.84
CA PHE A 10 -15.89 -22.96 7.01
C PHE A 10 -15.61 -24.37 6.50
N ASP A 11 -16.61 -25.24 6.30
CA ASP A 11 -16.43 -26.57 5.69
C ASP A 11 -16.11 -26.47 4.19
N GLU A 12 -16.56 -25.39 3.53
CA GLU A 12 -16.22 -25.08 2.13
C GLU A 12 -14.87 -24.34 1.98
N MET A 13 -14.32 -23.79 3.08
CA MET A 13 -12.99 -23.15 3.08
C MET A 13 -11.82 -24.13 3.30
N GLY A 14 -12.10 -25.42 3.49
CA GLY A 14 -11.10 -26.47 3.72
C GLY A 14 -10.35 -26.97 2.48
N GLY A 15 -10.59 -26.39 1.30
CA GLY A 15 -9.84 -26.73 0.10
C GLY A 15 -8.44 -26.12 0.14
N VAL A 16 -7.39 -26.94 0.22
CA VAL A 16 -6.03 -26.50 -0.12
C VAL A 16 -6.10 -25.85 -1.49
N ILE A 17 -5.86 -24.53 -1.57
CA ILE A 17 -5.82 -23.81 -2.84
C ILE A 17 -4.81 -24.56 -3.71
N ASN A 18 -5.26 -25.06 -4.86
CA ASN A 18 -4.37 -25.73 -5.81
C ASN A 18 -3.19 -24.78 -6.11
N PRO A 19 -1.92 -25.23 -6.02
CA PRO A 19 -0.77 -24.38 -6.30
C PRO A 19 -0.85 -23.60 -7.63
N ALA A 20 -1.52 -24.16 -8.65
CA ALA A 20 -1.76 -23.46 -9.91
C ALA A 20 -2.73 -22.27 -9.76
N GLU A 21 -3.75 -22.39 -8.93
CA GLU A 21 -4.71 -21.31 -8.66
C GLU A 21 -4.09 -20.25 -7.75
N GLN A 22 -3.29 -20.64 -6.75
CA GLN A 22 -2.54 -19.70 -5.92
C GLN A 22 -1.57 -18.88 -6.78
N LYS A 23 -0.81 -19.55 -7.68
CA LYS A 23 0.08 -18.86 -8.61
C LYS A 23 -0.67 -17.88 -9.52
N ARG A 24 -1.84 -18.27 -10.01
CA ARG A 24 -2.69 -17.39 -10.84
C ARG A 24 -3.14 -16.14 -10.08
N ILE A 25 -3.51 -16.30 -8.81
CA ILE A 25 -3.88 -15.18 -7.93
C ILE A 25 -2.66 -14.28 -7.67
N ASP A 26 -1.50 -14.87 -7.39
CA ASP A 26 -0.26 -14.12 -7.17
C ASP A 26 0.14 -13.34 -8.44
N ASP A 27 0.07 -13.96 -9.62
CA ASP A 27 0.35 -13.32 -10.91
C ASP A 27 -0.63 -12.16 -11.20
N LEU A 28 -1.92 -12.35 -10.91
CA LEU A 28 -2.95 -11.30 -11.04
C LEU A 28 -2.68 -10.13 -10.08
N ASN A 29 -2.36 -10.42 -8.83
CA ASN A 29 -2.02 -9.42 -7.83
C ASN A 29 -0.76 -8.65 -8.25
N ASN A 30 0.29 -9.34 -8.70
CA ASN A 30 1.52 -8.72 -9.18
C ASN A 30 1.25 -7.81 -10.39
N ALA A 31 0.45 -8.25 -11.36
CA ALA A 31 0.07 -7.43 -12.50
C ALA A 31 -0.70 -6.17 -12.09
N MET A 32 -1.60 -6.29 -11.12
CA MET A 32 -2.34 -5.15 -10.56
C MET A 32 -1.39 -4.17 -9.87
N TRP A 33 -0.50 -4.64 -9.00
CA TRP A 33 0.47 -3.80 -8.29
C TRP A 33 1.44 -3.09 -9.25
N ASN A 34 1.97 -3.80 -10.25
CA ASN A 34 2.81 -3.19 -11.28
C ASN A 34 2.08 -2.09 -12.04
N LYS A 35 0.78 -2.28 -12.33
CA LYS A 35 -0.02 -1.24 -12.99
C LYS A 35 -0.23 -0.03 -12.08
N LEU A 36 -0.48 -0.24 -10.78
CA LEU A 36 -0.60 0.84 -9.81
C LEU A 36 0.70 1.64 -9.71
N ASP A 37 1.83 0.97 -9.59
CA ASP A 37 3.15 1.61 -9.53
C ASP A 37 3.42 2.46 -10.78
N HIS A 38 3.10 1.93 -11.96
CA HIS A 38 3.25 2.68 -13.21
C HIS A 38 2.35 3.92 -13.27
N LEU A 39 1.10 3.82 -12.81
CA LEU A 39 0.18 4.96 -12.75
C LEU A 39 0.66 6.03 -11.76
N ILE A 40 1.17 5.61 -10.60
CA ILE A 40 1.76 6.51 -9.61
C ILE A 40 2.95 7.24 -10.25
N HIS A 41 3.88 6.50 -10.87
CA HIS A 41 5.02 7.11 -11.56
C HIS A 41 4.57 8.13 -12.62
N GLN A 42 3.61 7.79 -13.49
CA GLN A 42 3.09 8.73 -14.50
C GLN A 42 2.49 10.00 -13.88
N VAL A 43 1.68 9.87 -12.82
CA VAL A 43 1.05 11.02 -12.17
C VAL A 43 2.07 11.95 -11.54
N PHE A 44 3.15 11.43 -10.97
CA PHE A 44 4.09 12.22 -10.20
C PHE A 44 5.31 12.71 -11.01
N GLU A 45 5.83 11.92 -11.95
CA GLU A 45 7.02 12.32 -12.73
C GLU A 45 6.69 12.97 -14.07
N GLN A 46 5.56 12.62 -14.69
CA GLN A 46 5.21 13.14 -16.02
C GLN A 46 4.26 14.35 -15.95
N ASN A 47 3.83 14.74 -14.75
CA ASN A 47 2.99 15.91 -14.51
C ASN A 47 3.76 16.98 -13.71
N PRO A 48 3.83 18.24 -14.17
CA PRO A 48 4.51 19.32 -13.45
C PRO A 48 4.03 19.53 -12.00
N GLN A 49 2.72 19.40 -11.73
CA GLN A 49 2.17 19.54 -10.37
C GLN A 49 2.53 18.33 -9.49
N GLY A 50 2.67 17.16 -10.10
CA GLY A 50 3.15 15.96 -9.42
C GLY A 50 4.59 16.12 -8.94
N GLN A 51 5.46 16.66 -9.81
CA GLN A 51 6.85 16.91 -9.46
C GLN A 51 6.99 17.99 -8.38
N GLU A 52 6.20 19.07 -8.46
CA GLU A 52 6.18 20.09 -7.42
C GLU A 52 5.77 19.50 -6.05
N LEU A 53 4.73 18.66 -6.03
CA LEU A 53 4.29 17.97 -4.81
C LEU A 53 5.36 17.03 -4.27
N LEU A 54 6.10 16.31 -5.13
CA LEU A 54 7.20 15.45 -4.72
C LEU A 54 8.31 16.23 -4.02
N GLU A 55 8.70 17.39 -4.54
CA GLU A 55 9.73 18.22 -3.91
C GLU A 55 9.28 18.73 -2.54
N LEU A 56 8.05 19.22 -2.41
CA LEU A 56 7.48 19.64 -1.12
C LEU A 56 7.46 18.50 -0.10
N TRP A 57 7.15 17.28 -0.55
CA TRP A 57 7.18 16.10 0.31
C TRP A 57 8.58 15.69 0.72
N LYS A 58 9.57 15.75 -0.18
CA LYS A 58 10.99 15.52 0.16
C LYS A 58 11.45 16.51 1.22
N ASP A 59 11.13 17.79 1.06
CA ASP A 59 11.46 18.82 2.04
C ASP A 59 10.80 18.56 3.41
N SER A 60 9.53 18.17 3.40
CA SER A 60 8.78 17.85 4.63
C SER A 60 9.39 16.68 5.44
N LEU A 61 10.03 15.73 4.75
CA LEU A 61 10.69 14.59 5.39
C LEU A 61 12.04 14.96 6.01
N ILE A 62 12.73 15.98 5.49
CA ILE A 62 14.05 16.41 5.93
C ILE A 62 13.96 17.40 7.10
N MET A 63 13.05 18.37 7.02
CA MET A 63 13.21 19.60 7.82
C MET A 63 12.51 19.62 9.19
N HIS A 64 11.53 18.74 9.48
CA HIS A 64 10.73 18.92 10.70
C HIS A 64 10.44 17.65 11.52
N PRO A 65 10.69 17.67 12.84
CA PRO A 65 10.07 16.75 13.77
C PRO A 65 8.55 16.92 13.66
N SER A 66 7.86 15.89 13.20
CA SER A 66 6.40 15.84 13.14
C SER A 66 5.77 15.46 14.49
N VAL A 67 6.62 15.12 15.46
CA VAL A 67 6.27 14.78 16.83
C VAL A 67 6.98 15.77 17.74
N THR A 68 6.24 16.34 18.68
CA THR A 68 6.74 17.30 19.67
C THR A 68 6.63 16.72 21.07
N ALA A 69 7.25 17.34 22.07
CA ALA A 69 7.14 16.90 23.46
C ALA A 69 5.70 16.96 24.02
N SER A 70 4.83 17.75 23.41
CA SER A 70 3.40 17.84 23.74
C SER A 70 2.52 16.86 22.97
N SER A 71 3.07 16.13 21.99
CA SER A 71 2.29 15.19 21.19
C SER A 71 1.91 13.97 22.00
N THR A 72 0.64 13.55 21.87
CA THR A 72 0.19 12.26 22.40
C THR A 72 0.78 11.10 21.58
N GLN A 73 0.78 9.90 22.15
CA GLN A 73 1.22 8.69 21.42
C GLN A 73 0.41 8.44 20.14
N PHE A 74 -0.89 8.75 20.16
CA PHE A 74 -1.75 8.59 18.98
C PHE A 74 -1.36 9.56 17.86
N GLU A 75 -1.14 10.83 18.18
CA GLU A 75 -0.68 11.84 17.22
C GLU A 75 0.70 11.51 16.67
N ALA A 76 1.61 11.02 17.52
CA ALA A 76 2.91 10.53 17.10
C ALA A 76 2.79 9.38 16.08
N GLY A 77 1.90 8.41 16.34
CA GLY A 77 1.63 7.30 15.42
C GLY A 77 1.09 7.76 14.07
N ILE A 78 0.13 8.70 14.06
CA ILE A 78 -0.39 9.29 12.81
C ILE A 78 0.71 10.00 12.04
N ALA A 79 1.55 10.77 12.75
CA ALA A 79 2.61 11.54 12.13
C ALA A 79 3.66 10.64 11.45
N GLU A 80 4.05 9.55 12.10
CA GLU A 80 4.97 8.57 11.49
C GLU A 80 4.32 7.81 10.33
N GLY A 81 3.05 7.41 10.45
CA GLY A 81 2.33 6.76 9.34
C GLY A 81 2.25 7.63 8.08
N LYS A 82 2.06 8.95 8.24
CA LYS A 82 2.10 9.90 7.12
C LYS A 82 3.48 9.97 6.47
N LYS A 83 4.55 9.98 7.27
CA LYS A 83 5.93 9.99 6.75
C LYS A 83 6.26 8.70 6.01
N GLU A 84 5.85 7.56 6.56
CA GLU A 84 6.02 6.24 5.93
C GLU A 84 5.31 6.20 4.58
N PHE A 85 4.05 6.65 4.52
CA PHE A 85 3.29 6.73 3.28
C PHE A 85 4.02 7.55 2.20
N ILE A 86 4.52 8.74 2.55
CA ILE A 86 5.26 9.60 1.62
C ILE A 86 6.55 8.91 1.15
N ARG A 87 7.31 8.28 2.05
CA ARG A 87 8.53 7.54 1.68
C ARG A 87 8.24 6.40 0.71
N ASN A 88 7.18 5.63 0.96
CA ASN A 88 6.79 4.52 0.11
C ASN A 88 6.41 5.00 -1.30
N LEU A 89 5.66 6.10 -1.42
CA LEU A 89 5.35 6.69 -2.72
C LEU A 89 6.61 7.12 -3.48
N ILE A 90 7.55 7.80 -2.82
CA ILE A 90 8.82 8.20 -3.44
C ILE A 90 9.62 6.99 -3.93
N LEU A 91 9.64 5.90 -3.16
CA LEU A 91 10.31 4.65 -3.55
C LEU A 91 9.64 4.00 -4.77
N THR A 92 8.31 3.89 -4.77
CA THR A 92 7.55 3.35 -5.90
C THR A 92 7.87 4.10 -7.20
N ILE A 93 7.85 5.43 -7.15
CA ILE A 93 8.12 6.28 -8.31
C ILE A 93 9.51 6.01 -8.91
N ARG A 94 10.53 5.88 -8.06
CA ARG A 94 11.92 5.62 -8.47
C ARG A 94 12.15 4.18 -8.95
N THR A 95 11.44 3.22 -8.36
CA THR A 95 11.62 1.79 -8.69
C THR A 95 11.15 1.48 -10.12
N VAL A 96 10.20 2.24 -10.65
CA VAL A 96 9.77 2.13 -12.06
C VAL A 96 10.82 2.65 -13.06
N GLU A 97 11.77 3.50 -12.63
CA GLU A 97 12.84 4.05 -13.48
C GLU A 97 14.08 3.15 -13.60
N GLY A 98 14.20 2.14 -12.73
CA GLY A 98 15.31 1.16 -12.71
C GLY A 98 15.00 -0.10 -13.50
#